data_AF-A0A3M1H9C7-F1
#
_entry.id   AF-A0A3M1H9C7-F1
#
_cell.length_a   1.000
_cell.length_b   1.000
_cell.length_c   1.000
_cell.angle_alpha   90.00
_cell.angle_beta   90.00
_cell.angle_gamma   90.00
#
_symmetry.space_group_name_H-M   'P 1'
#
loop_
_entity.id
_entity.type
_entity.pdbx_description
1 polymer ?
#
loop_
_entity_poly.entity_id
_entity_poly.type
_entity_poly.pdbx_seq_one_letter_code
_entity_poly.pdbx_strand_id
1 'polypeptide(L)'
;IKTAWKSWSKGKELDEEQALTYPVWAFSQNSELEEVLFAFYIIVMNKKPKIDIREVKVKRDDVQKYLALLESRAWLIDSMLKRFEETGDPKAFPANPKSWACGRSKCPAWQECEKVWGITIKD
;
A
#
# COMPACT_ATOMS: atom_id res chain seq x y z
N ILE A 1 -1.21 4.25 -15.34
CA ILE A 1 -2.56 4.28 -14.74
C ILE A 1 -2.87 2.86 -14.24
N LYS A 2 -2.94 2.63 -12.92
CA LYS A 2 -3.24 1.29 -12.38
C LYS A 2 -4.72 0.98 -12.61
N THR A 3 -5.01 -0.17 -13.23
CA THR A 3 -6.38 -0.64 -13.52
C THR A 3 -6.75 -1.73 -12.52
N ALA A 4 -7.95 -1.62 -11.91
CA ALA A 4 -8.45 -2.63 -10.99
C ALA A 4 -9.56 -3.46 -11.65
N TRP A 5 -9.46 -4.78 -11.54
CA TRP A 5 -10.49 -5.73 -12.03
C TRP A 5 -11.73 -5.80 -11.12
N LYS A 6 -11.74 -5.09 -9.98
CA LYS A 6 -12.82 -5.11 -9.00
C LYS A 6 -13.64 -3.83 -9.07
N SER A 7 -14.97 -3.96 -9.05
CA SER A 7 -15.86 -2.84 -8.71
C SER A 7 -15.74 -2.54 -7.22
N TRP A 8 -15.37 -1.32 -6.85
CA TRP A 8 -15.23 -0.94 -5.44
C TRP A 8 -16.60 -0.66 -4.83
N SER A 9 -16.88 -1.24 -3.66
CA SER A 9 -18.00 -0.83 -2.82
C SER A 9 -17.73 0.58 -2.29
N LYS A 10 -18.74 1.47 -2.33
CA LYS A 10 -18.66 2.85 -1.82
C LYS A 10 -18.13 2.86 -0.38
N GLY A 11 -17.13 3.69 -0.08
CA GLY A 11 -16.52 3.84 1.24
C GLY A 11 -15.15 3.16 1.42
N LYS A 12 -14.73 2.27 0.50
CA LYS A 12 -13.42 1.60 0.56
C LYS A 12 -12.26 2.45 0.05
N GLU A 13 -12.53 3.65 -0.42
CA GLU A 13 -11.50 4.52 -0.99
C GLU A 13 -10.44 4.94 0.05
N LEU A 14 -10.84 5.02 1.32
CA LEU A 14 -9.95 5.30 2.45
C LEU A 14 -9.28 4.04 3.00
N ASP A 15 -9.90 2.86 2.83
CA ASP A 15 -9.34 1.57 3.26
C ASP A 15 -8.11 1.16 2.42
N GLU A 16 -7.98 1.71 1.22
CA GLU A 16 -6.93 1.35 0.26
C GLU A 16 -5.66 2.21 0.40
N GLU A 17 -5.60 3.11 1.41
CA GLU A 17 -4.49 4.02 1.75
C GLU A 17 -4.07 5.00 0.61
N GLN A 18 -4.35 4.68 -0.66
CA GLN A 18 -3.95 5.40 -1.86
C GLN A 18 -4.58 6.79 -1.91
N ALA A 19 -5.83 6.93 -1.48
CA ALA A 19 -6.50 8.23 -1.42
C ALA A 19 -5.78 9.22 -0.47
N LEU A 20 -5.06 8.72 0.54
CA LEU A 20 -4.32 9.55 1.49
C LEU A 20 -3.00 10.09 0.90
N THR A 21 -2.48 9.52 -0.20
CA THR A 21 -1.24 9.98 -0.83
C THR A 21 -1.39 11.29 -1.62
N TYR A 22 -2.54 11.52 -2.26
CA TYR A 22 -2.72 12.68 -3.14
C TYR A 22 -2.79 14.01 -2.38
N PRO A 23 -3.49 14.11 -1.23
CA PRO A 23 -3.58 15.35 -0.47
C PRO A 23 -2.27 15.77 0.22
N VAL A 24 -1.25 14.90 0.29
CA VAL A 24 0.05 15.21 0.91
C VAL A 24 0.63 16.51 0.33
N TRP A 25 0.64 16.64 -1.00
CA TRP A 25 1.15 17.84 -1.66
C TRP A 25 0.30 19.07 -1.34
N ALA A 26 -1.03 18.95 -1.36
CA ALA A 26 -1.93 20.07 -1.06
C ALA A 26 -1.71 20.60 0.37
N PHE A 27 -1.57 19.71 1.36
CA PHE A 27 -1.26 20.09 2.74
C PHE A 27 0.16 20.65 2.91
N SER A 28 1.12 20.26 2.06
CA SER A 28 2.47 20.82 2.08
C SER A 28 2.55 22.24 1.51
N GLN A 29 1.62 22.61 0.61
CA GLN A 29 1.56 23.95 0.02
C GLN A 29 0.80 24.97 0.88
N ASN A 30 -0.07 24.51 1.78
CA ASN A 30 -0.89 25.38 2.61
C ASN A 30 -1.00 24.81 4.02
N SER A 31 -0.37 25.44 5.02
CA SER A 31 -0.37 25.00 6.41
C SER A 31 -1.73 25.08 7.10
N GLU A 32 -2.61 25.97 6.65
CA GLU A 32 -3.94 26.22 7.24
C GLU A 32 -5.02 25.31 6.66
N LEU A 33 -4.70 24.52 5.64
CA LEU A 33 -5.65 23.64 4.98
C LEU A 33 -5.91 22.39 5.83
N GLU A 34 -7.04 22.30 6.51
CA GLU A 34 -7.35 21.16 7.39
C GLU A 34 -7.99 19.98 6.66
N GLU A 35 -8.59 20.22 5.49
CA GLU A 35 -9.33 19.21 4.75
C GLU A 35 -9.20 19.45 3.24
N VAL A 36 -9.14 18.36 2.47
CA VAL A 36 -9.21 18.37 1.01
C VAL A 36 -10.36 17.50 0.55
N LEU A 37 -11.18 18.05 -0.34
CA LEU A 37 -12.16 17.30 -1.12
C LEU A 37 -11.64 17.16 -2.54
N PHE A 38 -11.58 15.93 -3.06
CA PHE A 38 -11.18 15.70 -4.45
C PHE A 38 -11.94 14.54 -5.08
N ALA A 39 -12.00 14.54 -6.41
CA ALA A 39 -12.57 13.46 -7.19
C ALA A 39 -11.50 12.39 -7.48
N PHE A 40 -11.74 11.17 -7.00
CA PHE A 40 -10.95 9.99 -7.28
C PHE A 40 -11.59 9.20 -8.44
N TYR A 41 -10.86 9.13 -9.55
CA TYR A 41 -11.33 8.49 -10.78
C TYR A 41 -10.86 7.04 -10.85
N ILE A 42 -11.80 6.11 -10.86
CA ILE A 42 -11.52 4.66 -10.92
C ILE A 42 -11.92 4.15 -12.30
N ILE A 43 -10.92 3.68 -13.06
CA ILE A 43 -11.15 3.05 -14.36
C ILE A 43 -11.31 1.55 -14.14
N VAL A 44 -12.54 1.06 -14.30
CA VAL A 44 -12.88 -0.36 -14.15
C VAL A 44 -12.77 -1.02 -15.52
N MET A 45 -11.73 -1.82 -15.70
CA MET A 45 -11.49 -2.59 -16.92
C MET A 45 -12.09 -3.98 -16.77
N ASN A 46 -13.36 -4.13 -17.15
CA ASN A 46 -14.03 -5.42 -17.32
C ASN A 46 -14.52 -5.54 -18.78
N LYS A 47 -15.34 -6.56 -19.11
CA LYS A 47 -15.88 -6.74 -20.48
C LYS A 47 -16.62 -5.51 -21.04
N LYS A 48 -17.05 -4.56 -20.19
CA LYS A 48 -17.60 -3.23 -20.55
C LYS A 48 -16.90 -2.14 -19.72
N PRO A 49 -15.82 -1.52 -20.22
CA PRO A 49 -15.08 -0.50 -19.49
C PRO A 49 -15.97 0.64 -19.01
N LYS A 50 -15.74 1.10 -17.78
CA LYS A 50 -16.45 2.26 -17.22
C LYS A 50 -15.55 3.08 -16.30
N ILE A 51 -15.93 4.33 -16.12
CA ILE A 51 -15.30 5.25 -15.16
C ILE A 51 -16.27 5.44 -14.01
N ASP A 52 -15.82 5.07 -12.81
CA ASP A 52 -16.51 5.40 -11.57
C ASP A 52 -15.81 6.60 -10.93
N ILE A 53 -16.56 7.67 -10.65
CA ILE A 53 -16.05 8.88 -9.98
C ILE A 53 -16.48 8.82 -8.51
N ARG A 54 -15.54 9.08 -7.61
CA ARG A 54 -15.76 9.09 -6.16
C ARG A 54 -15.26 10.39 -5.57
N GLU A 55 -16.12 11.14 -4.90
CA GLU A 55 -15.68 12.26 -4.10
C GLU A 55 -15.14 11.76 -2.77
N VAL A 56 -13.89 12.10 -2.47
CA VAL A 56 -13.20 11.68 -1.26
C VAL A 56 -12.81 12.92 -0.48
N LYS A 57 -13.18 12.90 0.80
CA LYS A 57 -12.84 13.90 1.78
C LYS A 57 -11.71 13.35 2.65
N VAL A 58 -10.60 14.06 2.73
CA VAL A 58 -9.43 13.66 3.50
C VAL A 58 -9.03 14.79 4.44
N LYS A 59 -8.83 14.45 5.71
CA LYS A 59 -8.35 15.39 6.74
C LYS A 59 -6.83 15.34 6.83
N ARG A 60 -6.23 16.46 7.22
CA ARG A 60 -4.79 16.60 7.48
C ARG A 60 -4.30 15.54 8.48
N ASP A 61 -5.01 15.36 9.59
CA ASP A 61 -4.67 14.38 10.64
C ASP A 61 -4.58 12.94 10.11
N ASP A 62 -5.46 12.56 9.19
CA ASP A 62 -5.46 11.20 8.63
C ASP A 62 -4.23 10.99 7.74
N VAL A 63 -3.83 12.02 6.99
CA VAL A 63 -2.59 12.00 6.20
C VAL A 63 -1.36 11.99 7.10
N GLN A 64 -1.33 12.74 8.20
CA GLN A 64 -0.21 12.74 9.13
C GLN A 64 -0.02 11.36 9.79
N LYS A 65 -1.10 10.71 10.22
CA LYS A 65 -1.05 9.34 10.74
C LYS A 65 -0.53 8.36 9.69
N TYR A 66 -0.98 8.50 8.44
CA TYR A 66 -0.51 7.69 7.34
C TYR A 66 0.97 7.90 7.02
N LEU A 67 1.46 9.15 7.04
CA LEU A 67 2.88 9.47 6.85
C LEU A 67 3.75 8.87 7.96
N ALA A 68 3.33 8.99 9.23
CA ALA A 68 4.03 8.37 10.35
C ALA A 68 4.11 6.82 10.21
N LEU A 69 3.04 6.20 9.71
CA LEU A 69 3.04 4.77 9.39
C LEU A 69 4.04 4.43 8.27
N LEU A 70 4.09 5.23 7.20
CA LEU A 70 5.05 5.04 6.11
C LEU A 70 6.49 5.21 6.59
N GLU A 71 6.75 6.20 7.44
CA GLU A 71 8.08 6.45 8.02
C GLU A 71 8.55 5.28 8.89
N SER A 72 7.66 4.75 9.74
CA SER A 72 7.93 3.53 10.51
C SER A 72 8.21 2.31 9.61
N ARG A 73 7.45 2.14 8.52
CA ARG A 73 7.68 1.06 7.54
C ARG A 73 9.01 1.23 6.82
N ALA A 74 9.38 2.46 6.43
CA ALA A 74 10.65 2.76 5.78
C ALA A 74 11.84 2.47 6.69
N TRP A 75 11.76 2.89 7.96
CA TRP A 75 12.78 2.57 8.97
C TRP A 75 12.95 1.06 9.16
N LEU A 76 11.83 0.32 9.24
CA LEU A 76 11.87 -1.14 9.36
C LEU A 76 12.60 -1.77 8.15
N ILE A 77 12.27 -1.35 6.93
CA ILE A 77 12.93 -1.82 5.71
C ILE A 77 14.44 -1.54 5.76
N ASP A 78 14.84 -0.32 6.09
CA ASP A 78 16.27 0.08 6.17
C ASP A 78 17.04 -0.74 7.21
N SER A 79 16.46 -0.91 8.41
CA SER A 79 17.08 -1.72 9.48
C SER A 79 17.27 -3.18 9.08
N MET A 80 16.36 -3.73 8.29
CA MET A 80 16.42 -5.10 7.80
C MET A 80 17.45 -5.27 6.70
N LEU A 81 17.55 -4.30 5.79
CA LEU A 81 18.59 -4.28 4.77
C LEU A 81 19.98 -4.24 5.42
N LYS A 82 20.20 -3.33 6.38
CA LYS A 82 21.46 -3.26 7.14
C LYS A 82 21.79 -4.58 7.83
N ARG A 83 20.84 -5.18 8.54
CA ARG A 83 21.05 -6.48 9.19
C ARG A 83 21.38 -7.58 8.18
N PHE A 84 20.71 -7.59 7.03
CA PHE A 84 21.01 -8.55 5.97
C PHE A 84 22.41 -8.35 5.39
N GLU A 85 22.83 -7.11 5.16
CA GLU A 85 24.19 -6.78 4.70
C GLU A 85 25.28 -7.20 5.70
N GLU A 86 25.00 -7.07 7.01
CA GLU A 86 25.94 -7.46 8.07
C GLU A 86 26.02 -8.99 8.29
N THR A 87 24.89 -9.68 8.24
CA THR A 87 24.78 -11.08 8.67
C THR A 87 24.70 -12.08 7.51
N GLY A 88 24.31 -11.61 6.32
CA GLY A 88 23.93 -12.46 5.20
C GLY A 88 22.70 -13.33 5.47
N ASP A 89 22.00 -13.17 6.60
CA ASP A 89 20.86 -14.01 6.99
C ASP A 89 19.57 -13.53 6.33
N PRO A 90 19.02 -14.27 5.35
CA PRO A 90 17.77 -13.92 4.69
C PRO A 90 16.54 -13.93 5.61
N LYS A 91 16.65 -14.47 6.83
CA LYS A 91 15.60 -14.42 7.87
C LYS A 91 15.57 -13.07 8.61
N ALA A 92 16.42 -12.12 8.23
CA ALA A 92 16.37 -10.75 8.74
C ALA A 92 15.08 -10.02 8.37
N PHE A 93 14.39 -10.44 7.30
CA PHE A 93 13.06 -9.94 6.92
C PHE A 93 11.95 -10.60 7.74
N PRO A 94 10.89 -9.87 8.14
CA PRO A 94 9.93 -10.37 9.10
C PRO A 94 9.07 -11.45 8.44
N ALA A 95 8.64 -12.44 9.22
CA ALA A 95 7.57 -13.32 8.81
C ALA A 95 6.35 -12.48 8.46
N ASN A 96 5.73 -12.75 7.32
CA ASN A 96 4.59 -11.98 6.84
C ASN A 96 3.49 -11.96 7.93
N PRO A 97 2.97 -10.80 8.38
CA PRO A 97 1.88 -10.79 9.34
C PRO A 97 0.73 -11.64 8.82
N LYS A 98 0.19 -12.51 9.67
CA LYS A 98 -0.85 -13.51 9.36
C LYS A 98 -2.10 -12.94 8.66
N SER A 99 -2.27 -11.62 8.65
CA SER A 99 -3.38 -10.89 8.02
C SER A 99 -3.18 -10.60 6.54
N TRP A 100 -1.95 -10.62 6.01
CA TRP A 100 -1.73 -10.61 4.57
C TRP A 100 -1.91 -12.04 4.07
N ALA A 101 -2.97 -12.26 3.28
CA ALA A 101 -3.18 -13.51 2.56
C ALA A 101 -2.07 -13.67 1.50
N CYS A 102 -0.88 -14.03 1.96
CA CYS A 102 0.29 -14.24 1.14
C CYS A 102 0.34 -15.70 0.73
N GLY A 103 0.57 -15.93 -0.55
CA GLY A 103 0.64 -17.24 -1.18
C GLY A 103 0.94 -17.06 -2.66
N ARG A 104 1.39 -18.13 -3.32
CA ARG A 104 1.79 -18.11 -4.75
C ARG A 104 0.81 -17.37 -5.66
N SER A 105 -0.48 -17.55 -5.44
CA SER A 105 -1.54 -16.95 -6.27
C SER A 105 -1.82 -15.46 -5.99
N LYS A 106 -1.30 -14.92 -4.88
CA LYS A 106 -1.65 -13.57 -4.39
C LYS A 106 -0.44 -12.62 -4.29
N CYS A 107 0.78 -13.15 -4.24
CA CYS A 107 2.00 -12.35 -4.14
C CYS A 107 2.91 -12.59 -5.35
N PRO A 108 3.09 -11.60 -6.25
CA PRO A 108 3.97 -11.75 -7.41
C PRO A 108 5.46 -11.87 -7.02
N ALA A 109 5.83 -11.46 -5.81
CA ALA A 109 7.18 -11.62 -5.26
C ALA A 109 7.39 -12.94 -4.50
N TRP A 110 6.40 -13.84 -4.49
CA TRP A 110 6.44 -15.07 -3.69
C TRP A 110 7.61 -16.00 -4.05
N GLN A 111 7.97 -16.10 -5.34
CA GLN A 111 9.10 -16.90 -5.79
C GLN A 111 10.43 -16.43 -5.17
N GLU A 112 10.60 -15.12 -4.99
CA GLU A 112 11.77 -14.59 -4.31
C GLU A 112 11.74 -14.89 -2.80
N CYS A 113 10.56 -14.87 -2.17
CA CYS A 113 10.43 -15.28 -0.77
C CYS A 113 10.78 -16.77 -0.56
N GLU A 114 10.35 -17.68 -1.45
CA GLU A 114 10.69 -19.10 -1.38
C GLU A 114 12.20 -19.33 -1.49
N LYS A 115 12.86 -18.60 -2.40
CA LYS A 115 14.31 -18.64 -2.60
C LYS A 115 15.08 -18.11 -1.39
N VAL A 116 14.63 -16.99 -0.83
CA VAL A 116 15.27 -16.31 0.30
C VAL A 116 15.10 -17.12 1.59
N TRP A 117 13.95 -17.74 1.83
CA TRP A 117 13.70 -18.50 3.08
C TRP A 117 14.03 -20.01 2.98
N GLY A 118 14.45 -20.50 1.82
CA GLY A 118 14.77 -21.92 1.62
C GLY A 118 13.57 -22.86 1.83
N ILE A 119 12.35 -22.32 1.73
CA ILE A 119 11.10 -23.07 1.88
C ILE A 119 10.55 -23.37 0.50
N THR A 120 10.52 -24.66 0.16
CA THR A 120 9.69 -25.16 -0.92
C THR A 120 8.39 -25.64 -0.32
N ILE A 121 7.35 -24.81 -0.37
CA ILE A 121 6.01 -25.26 0.03
C ILE A 121 5.45 -26.08 -1.14
N LYS A 122 5.24 -27.39 -0.91
CA LYS A 122 4.51 -28.24 -1.85
C LYS A 122 3.02 -27.96 -1.68
N ASP A 123 2.32 -27.79 -2.80
CA ASP A 123 0.87 -27.66 -2.84
C ASP A 123 0.17 -28.91 -2.28
#